data_AF-A0A1H2PKQ7-F1
#
_entry.id   AF-A0A1H2PKQ7-F1
#
_cell.length_a   1.000
_cell.length_b   1.000
_cell.length_c   1.000
_cell.angle_alpha   90.00
_cell.angle_beta   90.00
_cell.angle_gamma   90.00
#
_symmetry.space_group_name_H-M   'P 1'
#
loop_
_entity.id
_entity.type
_entity.pdbx_description
1 polymer ?
#
loop_
_entity_poly.entity_id
_entity_poly.type
_entity_poly.pdbx_seq_one_letter_code
_entity_poly.pdbx_strand_id
1 'polypeptide(L)'
;MVLALAAVVIGGAVAYYQMASQRSKNVATNGALQTIVSTVDSLYASKGTYDGLTDATLASSGMLPAHLVDSKNKKLLSPHGGTFTVKGTGTKYTVQVDNVKPALCLMLAHNDFGTNLVSFKINGQDVSGDAYDEACSTDGGAAVPMVWELY
;
A
#
# COMPACT_ATOMS: atom_id res chain seq x y z
N MET A 1 -31.50 0.50 37.48
CA MET A 1 -30.09 0.46 37.02
C MET A 1 -29.89 -0.68 36.00
N VAL A 2 -30.71 -0.73 34.93
CA VAL A 2 -30.72 -1.85 33.95
C VAL A 2 -30.41 -1.39 32.51
N LEU A 3 -30.47 -0.09 32.22
CA LEU A 3 -30.16 0.44 30.87
C LEU A 3 -28.65 0.51 30.55
N ALA A 4 -27.77 0.62 31.55
CA ALA A 4 -26.33 0.78 31.31
C ALA A 4 -25.64 -0.52 30.82
N LEU A 5 -26.13 -1.69 31.28
CA LEU A 5 -25.55 -2.99 30.92
C LEU A 5 -25.86 -3.40 29.48
N ALA A 6 -27.00 -2.96 28.90
CA ALA A 6 -27.37 -3.26 27.52
C ALA A 6 -26.54 -2.46 26.49
N ALA A 7 -26.14 -1.23 26.83
CA ALA A 7 -25.34 -0.37 25.95
C ALA A 7 -23.91 -0.91 25.72
N VAL A 8 -23.31 -1.56 26.74
CA VAL A 8 -21.94 -2.14 26.65
C VAL A 8 -21.89 -3.30 25.65
N VAL A 9 -22.93 -4.13 25.59
CA VAL A 9 -22.99 -5.30 24.71
C VAL A 9 -23.20 -4.89 23.24
N ILE A 10 -23.97 -3.82 22.99
CA ILE A 10 -24.21 -3.30 21.64
C ILE A 10 -23.00 -2.50 21.13
N GLY A 11 -22.32 -1.75 22.01
CA GLY A 11 -21.07 -1.05 21.67
C GLY A 11 -19.89 -1.98 21.35
N GLY A 12 -19.79 -3.12 22.04
CA GLY A 12 -18.75 -4.12 21.80
C GLY A 12 -18.84 -4.80 20.42
N ALA A 13 -20.05 -5.06 19.92
CA ALA A 13 -20.25 -5.66 18.60
C ALA A 13 -19.88 -4.71 17.45
N VAL A 14 -20.19 -3.41 17.56
CA VAL A 14 -19.89 -2.42 16.53
C VAL A 14 -18.38 -2.13 16.43
N ALA A 15 -17.66 -2.14 17.56
CA ALA A 15 -16.19 -2.00 17.58
C ALA A 15 -15.48 -3.18 16.90
N TYR A 16 -16.00 -4.40 17.03
CA TYR A 16 -15.45 -5.59 16.38
C TYR A 16 -15.55 -5.53 14.86
N TYR A 17 -16.66 -5.01 14.31
CA TYR A 17 -16.83 -4.80 12.88
C TYR A 17 -15.85 -3.76 12.31
N GLN A 18 -15.55 -2.70 13.08
CA GLN A 18 -14.57 -1.70 12.65
C GLN A 18 -13.15 -2.25 12.61
N MET A 19 -12.77 -3.13 13.55
CA MET A 19 -11.47 -3.81 13.53
C MET A 19 -11.37 -4.88 12.45
N ALA A 20 -12.46 -5.60 12.15
CA ALA A 20 -12.52 -6.53 11.01
C ALA A 20 -12.37 -5.80 9.67
N SER A 21 -13.03 -4.64 9.51
CA SER A 21 -12.92 -3.82 8.30
C SER A 21 -11.50 -3.26 8.10
N GLN A 22 -10.85 -2.77 9.17
CA GLN A 22 -9.48 -2.28 9.08
C GLN A 22 -8.48 -3.40 8.74
N ARG A 23 -8.59 -4.58 9.36
CA ARG A 23 -7.75 -5.74 8.99
C ARG A 23 -7.98 -6.18 7.55
N SER A 24 -9.24 -6.25 7.11
CA SER A 24 -9.59 -6.60 5.72
C SER A 24 -9.01 -5.59 4.72
N LYS A 25 -9.08 -4.29 5.01
CA LYS A 25 -8.48 -3.23 4.16
C LYS A 25 -6.96 -3.30 4.11
N ASN A 26 -6.31 -3.62 5.23
CA ASN A 26 -4.86 -3.77 5.28
C ASN A 26 -4.39 -4.96 4.43
N VAL A 27 -5.06 -6.11 4.55
CA VAL A 27 -4.78 -7.30 3.73
C VAL A 27 -5.09 -7.02 2.25
N ALA A 28 -6.20 -6.33 1.95
CA ALA A 28 -6.54 -5.93 0.60
C ALA A 28 -5.51 -4.98 -0.01
N THR A 29 -4.98 -4.04 0.78
CA THR A 29 -3.90 -3.14 0.35
C THR A 29 -2.65 -3.93 0.01
N ASN A 30 -2.30 -4.91 0.85
CA ASN A 30 -1.15 -5.75 0.59
C ASN A 30 -1.27 -6.53 -0.72
N GLY A 31 -2.44 -7.15 -0.95
CA GLY A 31 -2.74 -7.85 -2.20
C GLY A 31 -2.75 -6.90 -3.40
N ALA A 32 -3.24 -5.67 -3.23
CA ALA A 32 -3.22 -4.65 -4.27
C ALA A 32 -1.80 -4.25 -4.66
N LEU A 33 -0.90 -4.06 -3.67
CA LEU A 33 0.51 -3.76 -3.92
C LEU A 33 1.18 -4.85 -4.76
N GLN A 34 1.03 -6.12 -4.37
CA GLN A 34 1.58 -7.24 -5.14
C GLN A 34 0.96 -7.35 -6.54
N THR A 35 -0.34 -7.08 -6.66
CA THR A 35 -1.04 -7.05 -7.96
C THR A 35 -0.47 -5.95 -8.87
N ILE A 36 -0.22 -4.75 -8.34
CA ILE A 36 0.37 -3.63 -9.07
C ILE A 36 1.77 -4.00 -9.56
N VAL A 37 2.63 -4.51 -8.67
CA VAL A 37 3.99 -4.96 -9.00
C VAL A 37 3.96 -6.02 -10.11
N SER A 38 3.16 -7.08 -9.94
CA SER A 38 3.02 -8.14 -10.95
C SER A 38 2.46 -7.63 -12.28
N THR A 39 1.54 -6.66 -12.24
CA THR A 39 0.98 -6.03 -13.44
C THR A 39 2.02 -5.20 -14.18
N VAL A 40 2.83 -4.43 -13.45
CA VAL A 40 3.94 -3.65 -14.02
C VAL A 40 4.94 -4.59 -14.68
N ASP A 41 5.36 -5.64 -13.97
CA ASP A 41 6.27 -6.64 -14.52
C ASP A 41 5.67 -7.31 -15.76
N SER A 42 4.39 -7.68 -15.74
CA SER A 42 3.72 -8.30 -16.89
C SER A 42 3.58 -7.36 -18.10
N LEU A 43 3.31 -6.08 -17.86
CA LEU A 43 3.12 -5.07 -18.91
C LEU A 43 4.45 -4.64 -19.55
N TYR A 44 5.54 -4.63 -18.78
CA TYR A 44 6.84 -4.15 -19.20
C TYR A 44 7.91 -5.24 -19.39
N ALA A 45 7.58 -6.52 -19.15
CA ALA A 45 8.47 -7.68 -19.34
C ALA A 45 9.18 -7.70 -20.70
N SER A 46 8.54 -7.22 -21.76
CA SER A 46 9.07 -7.21 -23.13
C SER A 46 9.73 -5.90 -23.56
N LYS A 47 9.60 -4.84 -22.77
CA LYS A 47 10.09 -3.49 -23.12
C LYS A 47 11.53 -3.24 -22.67
N GLY A 48 12.01 -3.96 -21.65
CA GLY A 48 13.37 -3.80 -21.11
C GLY A 48 13.65 -2.45 -20.43
N THR A 49 12.67 -1.56 -20.41
CA THR A 49 12.68 -0.27 -19.72
C THR A 49 11.27 0.06 -19.24
N TYR A 50 11.18 0.74 -18.09
CA TYR A 50 9.95 1.26 -17.51
C TYR A 50 9.73 2.74 -17.85
N ASP A 51 10.49 3.31 -18.79
CA ASP A 51 10.28 4.69 -19.21
C ASP A 51 8.85 4.91 -19.74
N GLY A 52 8.21 5.95 -19.20
CA GLY A 52 6.80 6.26 -19.47
C GLY A 52 5.80 5.55 -18.55
N LEU A 53 6.24 4.62 -17.68
CA LEU A 53 5.39 4.06 -16.64
C LEU A 53 4.98 5.15 -15.65
N THR A 54 3.67 5.38 -15.61
CA THR A 54 2.99 6.31 -14.70
C THR A 54 1.66 5.70 -14.24
N ASP A 55 1.09 6.23 -13.16
CA ASP A 55 -0.27 5.89 -12.70
C ASP A 55 -1.29 5.91 -13.84
N ALA A 56 -1.21 6.91 -14.71
CA ALA A 56 -2.13 7.07 -15.83
C ALA A 56 -2.00 5.95 -16.86
N THR A 57 -0.78 5.50 -17.16
CA THR A 57 -0.56 4.37 -18.07
C THR A 57 -1.04 3.05 -17.48
N LEU A 58 -0.86 2.86 -16.16
CA LEU A 58 -1.27 1.65 -15.46
C LEU A 58 -2.80 1.61 -15.27
N ALA A 59 -3.41 2.76 -14.95
CA ALA A 59 -4.86 2.95 -14.91
C ALA A 59 -5.52 2.69 -16.28
N SER A 60 -4.84 3.08 -17.37
CA SER A 60 -5.34 2.91 -18.74
C SER A 60 -5.06 1.51 -19.31
N SER A 61 -4.20 0.70 -18.69
CA SER A 61 -3.85 -0.64 -19.21
C SER A 61 -5.00 -1.64 -19.07
N GLY A 62 -5.97 -1.39 -18.18
CA GLY A 62 -7.09 -2.29 -17.91
C GLY A 62 -6.71 -3.59 -17.18
N MET A 63 -5.43 -3.77 -16.82
CA MET A 63 -4.95 -4.95 -16.11
C MET A 63 -5.21 -4.88 -14.60
N LEU A 64 -5.47 -3.68 -14.07
CA LEU A 64 -5.81 -3.47 -12.67
C LEU A 64 -7.33 -3.56 -12.45
N PRO A 65 -7.77 -4.13 -11.32
CA PRO A 65 -9.17 -4.08 -10.91
C PRO A 65 -9.71 -2.65 -10.85
N ALA A 66 -10.93 -2.43 -11.35
CA ALA A 66 -11.55 -1.10 -11.41
C ALA A 66 -11.67 -0.40 -10.04
N HIS A 67 -11.70 -1.15 -8.93
CA HIS A 67 -11.77 -0.59 -7.59
C HIS A 67 -10.44 0.01 -7.09
N LEU A 68 -9.32 -0.29 -7.75
CA LEU A 68 -8.00 0.29 -7.47
C LEU A 68 -7.68 1.47 -8.39
N VAL A 69 -8.53 1.77 -9.37
CA VAL A 69 -8.27 2.79 -10.38
C VAL A 69 -9.33 3.87 -10.28
N ASP A 70 -8.90 5.09 -10.01
CA ASP A 70 -9.74 6.26 -10.24
C ASP A 70 -9.60 6.70 -11.70
N SER A 71 -10.49 6.21 -12.56
CA SER A 71 -10.48 6.54 -13.99
C SER A 71 -10.71 8.03 -14.27
N LYS A 72 -11.26 8.80 -13.32
CA LYS A 72 -11.48 10.25 -13.50
C LYS A 72 -10.20 11.04 -13.25
N ASN A 73 -9.47 10.68 -12.20
CA ASN A 73 -8.24 11.36 -11.81
C ASN A 73 -6.96 10.68 -12.35
N LYS A 74 -7.10 9.53 -13.02
CA LYS A 74 -6.00 8.68 -13.49
C LYS A 74 -4.99 8.31 -12.39
N LYS A 75 -5.52 8.08 -11.18
CA LYS A 75 -4.75 7.74 -9.98
C LYS A 75 -5.06 6.33 -9.52
N LEU A 76 -4.13 5.74 -8.79
CA LEU A 76 -4.31 4.45 -8.15
C LEU A 76 -4.73 4.66 -6.68
N LEU A 77 -5.81 4.02 -6.30
CA LEU A 77 -6.41 4.13 -4.97
C LEU A 77 -5.99 2.96 -4.10
N SER A 78 -5.63 3.27 -2.87
CA SER A 78 -5.32 2.25 -1.86
C SER A 78 -6.58 1.87 -1.07
N PRO A 79 -6.86 0.57 -0.88
CA PRO A 79 -8.00 0.09 -0.08
C PRO A 79 -8.03 0.63 1.37
N HIS A 80 -6.90 1.08 1.91
CA HIS A 80 -6.86 1.71 3.24
C HIS A 80 -7.24 3.21 3.24
N GLY A 81 -7.50 3.82 2.08
CA GLY A 81 -7.80 5.25 1.95
C GLY A 81 -6.57 6.15 1.69
N GLY A 82 -5.53 5.59 1.10
CA GLY A 82 -4.37 6.34 0.55
C GLY A 82 -4.34 6.30 -0.97
N THR A 83 -3.21 6.71 -1.55
CA THR A 83 -2.94 6.63 -2.98
C THR A 83 -1.71 5.77 -3.24
N PHE A 84 -1.77 4.98 -4.31
CA PHE A 84 -0.60 4.36 -4.91
C PHE A 84 -0.07 5.32 -5.98
N THR A 85 1.24 5.52 -6.00
CA THR A 85 1.93 6.28 -7.05
C THR A 85 3.02 5.39 -7.65
N VAL A 86 2.99 5.19 -8.95
CA VAL A 86 3.93 4.35 -9.70
C VAL A 86 4.66 5.21 -10.72
N LYS A 87 5.98 5.10 -10.72
CA LYS A 87 6.82 5.82 -11.68
C LYS A 87 8.00 4.95 -12.12
N GLY A 88 8.12 4.73 -13.42
CA GLY A 88 9.29 4.09 -14.02
C GLY A 88 10.38 5.09 -14.40
N THR A 89 11.63 4.66 -14.35
CA THR A 89 12.81 5.43 -14.74
C THR A 89 13.89 4.46 -15.22
N GLY A 90 14.16 4.43 -16.53
CA GLY A 90 15.15 3.53 -17.13
C GLY A 90 14.79 2.06 -16.90
N THR A 91 15.67 1.30 -16.25
CA THR A 91 15.49 -0.13 -15.93
C THR A 91 15.00 -0.35 -14.50
N LYS A 92 14.27 0.62 -13.94
CA LYS A 92 13.76 0.55 -12.58
C LYS A 92 12.40 1.21 -12.51
N TYR A 93 11.65 0.88 -11.46
CA TYR A 93 10.43 1.60 -11.14
C TYR A 93 10.25 1.75 -9.64
N THR A 94 9.43 2.72 -9.27
CA THR A 94 9.09 3.01 -7.88
C THR A 94 7.59 2.84 -7.69
N VAL A 95 7.22 2.23 -6.57
CA VAL A 95 5.85 2.15 -6.09
C VAL A 95 5.79 2.82 -4.74
N GLN A 96 4.99 3.88 -4.62
CA GLN A 96 4.78 4.63 -3.39
C GLN A 96 3.37 4.43 -2.89
N VAL A 97 3.22 4.28 -1.57
CA VAL A 97 1.93 4.26 -0.88
C VAL A 97 1.90 5.38 0.15
N ASP A 98 0.90 6.26 0.02
CA ASP A 98 0.69 7.35 0.96
C ASP A 98 -0.29 6.98 2.07
N ASN A 99 -0.21 7.70 3.19
CA ASN A 99 -1.16 7.58 4.31
C ASN A 99 -1.17 6.18 4.97
N VAL A 100 0.01 5.57 5.13
CA VAL A 100 0.14 4.26 5.77
C VAL A 100 0.24 4.40 7.29
N LYS A 101 -0.72 3.84 8.03
CA LYS A 101 -0.68 3.81 9.50
C LYS A 101 0.34 2.80 10.02
N PRO A 102 0.88 2.94 11.26
CA PRO A 102 1.92 2.06 11.80
C PRO A 102 1.64 0.56 11.69
N ALA A 103 0.40 0.13 11.99
CA ALA A 103 0.01 -1.29 11.90
C ALA A 103 0.03 -1.84 10.46
N LEU A 104 -0.26 -1.00 9.46
CA LEU A 104 -0.15 -1.38 8.05
C LEU A 104 1.30 -1.26 7.58
N CYS A 105 2.06 -0.28 8.09
CA CYS A 105 3.47 -0.09 7.78
C CYS A 105 4.28 -1.34 8.08
N LEU A 106 4.13 -1.92 9.27
CA LEU A 106 4.80 -3.17 9.63
C LEU A 106 4.41 -4.33 8.69
N MET A 107 3.12 -4.47 8.36
CA MET A 107 2.70 -5.54 7.44
C MET A 107 3.25 -5.33 6.03
N LEU A 108 3.30 -4.09 5.54
CA LEU A 108 3.83 -3.79 4.21
C LEU A 108 5.36 -3.93 4.15
N ALA A 109 6.07 -3.52 5.21
CA ALA A 109 7.52 -3.63 5.33
C ALA A 109 8.01 -5.08 5.32
N HIS A 110 7.19 -6.02 5.80
CA HIS A 110 7.49 -7.45 5.71
C HIS A 110 7.24 -8.06 4.33
N ASN A 111 6.74 -7.31 3.33
CA ASN A 111 6.71 -7.83 1.98
C ASN A 111 8.11 -7.83 1.41
N ASP A 112 8.60 -9.05 1.20
CA ASP A 112 9.85 -9.29 0.52
C ASP A 112 9.57 -9.35 -0.99
N PHE A 113 10.17 -8.42 -1.74
CA PHE A 113 10.22 -8.46 -3.20
C PHE A 113 11.48 -9.21 -3.71
N GLY A 114 12.22 -9.85 -2.79
CA GLY A 114 13.39 -10.64 -3.05
C GLY A 114 14.48 -9.83 -3.75
N THR A 115 15.10 -10.43 -4.75
CA THR A 115 16.15 -9.80 -5.56
C THR A 115 15.65 -8.66 -6.45
N ASN A 116 14.32 -8.50 -6.59
CA ASN A 116 13.77 -7.41 -7.38
C ASN A 116 13.81 -6.07 -6.64
N LEU A 117 13.97 -6.10 -5.30
CA LEU A 117 14.06 -4.89 -4.48
C LEU A 117 15.43 -4.23 -4.59
N VAL A 118 15.45 -2.98 -5.05
CA VAL A 118 16.65 -2.13 -5.10
C VAL A 118 16.81 -1.38 -3.79
N SER A 119 15.76 -0.67 -3.37
CA SER A 119 15.74 0.12 -2.15
C SER A 119 14.32 0.17 -1.61
N PHE A 120 14.20 0.31 -0.30
CA PHE A 120 12.92 0.46 0.35
C PHE A 120 13.01 1.58 1.37
N LYS A 121 12.09 2.54 1.25
CA LYS A 121 12.08 3.76 2.05
C LYS A 121 10.80 3.87 2.84
N ILE A 122 10.92 4.21 4.11
CA ILE A 122 9.81 4.57 4.98
C ILE A 122 10.06 6.00 5.46
N ASN A 123 9.09 6.88 5.24
CA ASN A 123 9.22 8.30 5.58
C ASN A 123 10.48 8.97 4.97
N GLY A 124 10.89 8.50 3.77
CA GLY A 124 12.07 9.00 3.07
C GLY A 124 13.42 8.46 3.57
N GLN A 125 13.45 7.60 4.59
CA GLN A 125 14.65 6.93 5.08
C GLN A 125 14.76 5.54 4.45
N ASP A 126 15.94 5.16 3.98
CA ASP A 126 16.21 3.78 3.53
C ASP A 126 16.20 2.84 4.74
N VAL A 127 15.38 1.79 4.67
CA VAL A 127 15.19 0.83 5.77
C VAL A 127 15.47 -0.57 5.26
N SER A 128 16.35 -1.30 5.95
CA SER A 128 16.68 -2.67 5.63
C SER A 128 16.81 -3.51 6.89
N GLY A 129 16.17 -4.69 6.93
CA GLY A 129 16.25 -5.61 8.05
C GLY A 129 15.40 -5.17 9.25
N ASP A 130 15.90 -5.36 10.47
CA ASP A 130 15.12 -5.23 11.72
C ASP A 130 14.71 -3.79 12.09
N ALA A 131 15.08 -2.79 11.29
CA ALA A 131 14.78 -1.37 11.54
C ALA A 131 13.34 -0.95 11.17
N TYR A 132 12.47 -1.88 10.78
CA TYR A 132 11.09 -1.58 10.39
C TYR A 132 10.24 -1.03 11.55
N ASP A 133 10.44 -1.55 12.78
CA ASP A 133 9.69 -1.09 13.95
C ASP A 133 9.94 0.39 14.24
N GLU A 134 11.20 0.81 14.20
CA GLU A 134 11.58 2.20 14.45
C GLU A 134 11.10 3.12 13.33
N ALA A 135 11.25 2.69 12.07
CA ALA A 135 10.82 3.47 10.91
C ALA A 135 9.30 3.59 10.77
N CYS A 136 8.55 2.57 11.23
CA CYS A 136 7.09 2.59 11.28
C CYS A 136 6.53 3.25 12.55
N SER A 137 7.34 3.43 13.60
CA SER A 137 6.94 4.13 14.82
C SER A 137 7.06 5.64 14.61
N THR A 138 5.94 6.28 14.32
CA THR A 138 5.84 7.75 14.34
C THR A 138 5.23 8.20 15.65
N ASP A 139 5.77 9.28 16.21
CA ASP A 139 5.18 9.94 17.37
C ASP A 139 3.71 10.27 17.10
N GLY A 140 2.81 9.65 17.88
CA GLY A 140 1.36 9.85 17.77
C GLY A 140 0.63 8.99 16.72
N GLY A 141 1.31 8.04 16.07
CA GLY A 141 0.68 7.14 15.09
C GLY A 141 0.30 7.83 13.77
N ALA A 142 1.04 8.88 13.43
CA ALA A 142 0.92 9.59 12.16
C ALA A 142 1.18 8.65 10.98
N ALA A 143 0.44 8.85 9.89
CA ALA A 143 0.59 8.03 8.71
C ALA A 143 1.89 8.39 7.96
N VAL A 144 2.64 7.37 7.53
CA VAL A 144 3.91 7.52 6.81
C VAL A 144 3.75 7.16 5.33
N PRO A 145 4.50 7.81 4.43
CA PRO A 145 4.66 7.32 3.06
C PRO A 145 5.71 6.18 3.02
N MET A 146 5.48 5.21 2.16
CA MET A 146 6.39 4.08 1.93
C MET A 146 6.70 3.99 0.43
N VAL A 147 7.95 3.75 0.07
CA VAL A 147 8.41 3.70 -1.33
C VAL A 147 9.27 2.46 -1.54
N TRP A 148 8.88 1.61 -2.49
CA TRP A 148 9.67 0.49 -2.97
C TRP A 148 10.27 0.86 -4.33
N GLU A 149 11.58 0.77 -4.46
CA GLU A 149 12.30 0.84 -5.74
C GLU A 149 12.62 -0.58 -6.18
N LEU A 150 12.18 -0.93 -7.38
CA LEU A 150 12.26 -2.27 -7.96
C LEU A 150 13.00 -2.20 -9.30
N TYR A 151 13.59 -3.32 -9.72
CA TYR A 151 14.18 -3.48 -11.06
C TYR A 151 13.12 -3.70 -12.14
#